data_AF-A0A534QW20-F1
#
_entry.id   AF-A0A534QW20-F1
#
_cell.length_a   1.000
_cell.length_b   1.000
_cell.length_c   1.000
_cell.angle_alpha   90.00
_cell.angle_beta   90.00
_cell.angle_gamma   90.00
#
_symmetry.space_group_name_H-M   'P 1'
#
loop_
_entity.id
_entity.type
_entity.pdbx_description
1 polymer ?
#
loop_
_entity_poly.entity_id
_entity_poly.type
_entity_poly.pdbx_seq_one_letter_code
_entity_poly.pdbx_strand_id
1 'polypeptide(L)' 'MARAVTRCGWCGTDPLYVSYHDEEWGVPVHDDQKLFEFLILEGAQAGLSWITILRKREAYRQAFAAFDAER' A
#
# COMPACT_ATOMS: atom_id res chain seq x y z
N MET A 1 7.60 21.32 21.76
CA MET A 1 6.33 20.68 21.34
C MET A 1 6.59 19.99 20.01
N ALA A 2 6.17 18.72 19.87
CA ALA A 2 6.25 18.03 18.59
C ALA A 2 5.36 18.75 17.56
N ARG A 3 5.87 18.97 16.35
CA ARG A 3 5.12 19.59 15.26
C ARG A 3 3.99 18.65 14.85
N ALA A 4 2.75 19.13 14.84
CA ALA A 4 1.64 18.36 14.30
C ALA A 4 1.89 18.06 12.82
N VAL A 5 1.90 16.78 12.46
CA VAL A 5 2.07 16.34 11.07
C VAL A 5 0.79 16.65 10.31
N THR A 6 0.88 17.53 9.31
CA THR A 6 -0.23 17.77 8.37
C THR A 6 -0.18 16.68 7.31
N ARG A 7 -1.23 15.85 7.25
CA ARG A 7 -1.35 14.75 6.28
C ARG A 7 -2.27 15.12 5.12
N CYS A 8 -2.20 14.37 4.04
CA CYS A 8 -3.16 14.49 2.95
C CYS A 8 -4.58 14.18 3.44
N GLY A 9 -5.58 14.85 2.87
CA GLY A 9 -6.98 14.74 3.32
C GLY A 9 -7.60 13.34 3.20
N TRP A 10 -7.02 12.47 2.35
CA TRP A 10 -7.49 11.10 2.15
C TRP A 10 -7.00 10.11 3.23
N CYS A 11 -5.96 10.47 4.00
CA CYS A 11 -5.30 9.57 4.94
C CYS A 11 -6.23 9.12 6.09
N GLY A 12 -7.18 9.98 6.47
CA GLY A 12 -8.12 9.68 7.55
C GLY A 12 -7.44 9.50 8.90
N THR A 13 -7.93 8.56 9.71
CA THR A 13 -7.44 8.28 11.07
C THR A 13 -7.18 6.80 11.34
N ASP A 14 -7.42 5.91 10.37
CA ASP A 14 -7.12 4.49 10.51
C ASP A 14 -5.60 4.31 10.64
N PRO A 15 -5.08 3.72 11.73
CA PRO A 15 -3.63 3.62 11.96
C PRO A 15 -2.87 2.91 10.83
N LEU A 16 -3.48 1.92 10.18
CA LEU A 16 -2.87 1.23 9.04
C LEU A 16 -2.73 2.16 7.84
N TYR A 17 -3.77 2.95 7.56
CA TYR A 17 -3.75 3.88 6.44
C TYR A 17 -2.81 5.06 6.70
N VAL A 18 -2.71 5.48 7.97
CA VAL A 18 -1.77 6.51 8.43
C VAL A 18 -0.31 6.04 8.29
N SER A 19 0.04 4.85 8.78
CA SER A 19 1.39 4.29 8.60
C SER A 19 1.73 4.14 7.11
N TYR A 20 0.81 3.61 6.31
CA TYR A 20 1.01 3.52 4.86
C TYR A 20 1.26 4.89 4.21
N HIS A 21 0.47 5.91 4.56
CA HIS A 21 0.67 7.28 4.08
C HIS A 21 2.04 7.83 4.48
N ASP A 22 2.40 7.68 5.76
CA ASP A 22 3.59 8.32 6.33
C ASP A 22 4.89 7.63 5.90
N GLU A 23 4.86 6.32 5.66
CA GLU A 23 6.07 5.49 5.52
C GLU A 23 6.23 4.85 4.13
N GLU A 24 5.14 4.70 3.36
CA GLU A 24 5.18 4.00 2.06
C GLU A 24 4.70 4.86 0.88
N TRP A 25 3.63 5.64 1.05
CA TRP A 25 3.01 6.36 -0.05
C TRP A 25 3.87 7.55 -0.50
N GLY A 26 4.23 7.58 -1.78
CA GLY A 26 5.08 8.63 -2.35
C GLY A 26 6.56 8.51 -2.02
N VAL A 27 6.98 7.47 -1.29
CA VAL A 27 8.39 7.15 -1.07
C VAL A 27 8.95 6.46 -2.31
N PRO A 28 10.07 6.93 -2.90
CA PRO A 28 10.67 6.28 -4.07
C PRO A 28 11.06 4.83 -3.81
N VAL A 29 10.66 3.94 -4.72
CA VAL A 29 10.99 2.50 -4.71
C VAL A 29 11.67 2.15 -6.03
N HIS A 30 12.76 1.40 -5.95
CA HIS A 30 13.54 0.91 -7.10
C HIS A 30 13.65 -0.62 -7.15
N ASP A 31 12.92 -1.31 -6.27
CA ASP A 31 12.83 -2.76 -6.24
C ASP A 31 11.71 -3.23 -7.19
N ASP A 32 12.07 -3.97 -8.22
CA ASP A 32 11.14 -4.35 -9.30
C ASP A 32 9.99 -5.23 -8.79
N GLN A 33 10.26 -6.15 -7.87
CA GLN A 33 9.23 -7.03 -7.29
C GLN A 33 8.21 -6.22 -6.47
N LYS A 34 8.67 -5.27 -5.66
CA LYS A 34 7.78 -4.35 -4.92
C LYS A 34 6.98 -3.46 -5.87
N LEU A 35 7.61 -2.92 -6.92
CA LEU A 35 6.89 -2.15 -7.95
C LEU A 35 5.81 -3.00 -8.63
N PHE A 36 6.10 -4.25 -8.94
CA PHE A 36 5.13 -5.20 -9.50
C PHE A 36 3.99 -5.52 -8.52
N GLU A 37 4.29 -5.78 -7.24
CA GLU A 37 3.29 -5.94 -6.18
C GLU A 37 2.31 -4.75 -6.18
N PHE A 38 2.83 -3.52 -6.13
CA PHE A 38 1.99 -2.32 -6.11
C PHE A 38 1.17 -2.17 -7.39
N LEU A 39 1.75 -2.39 -8.57
CA LEU A 39 1.03 -2.32 -9.85
C LEU A 39 -0.19 -3.25 -9.87
N ILE A 40 -0.05 -4.49 -9.39
CA ILE A 40 -1.14 -5.46 -9.33
C ILE A 40 -2.19 -5.08 -8.28
N LEU A 41 -1.75 -4.63 -7.10
CA LEU A 41 -2.66 -4.23 -6.02
C LEU A 41 -3.51 -3.00 -6.40
N GLU A 42 -2.94 -2.04 -7.13
CA GLU A 42 -3.66 -0.89 -7.68
C GLU A 42 -4.77 -1.33 -8.66
N GLY A 43 -4.47 -2.31 -9.54
CA GLY A 43 -5.48 -2.90 -10.42
C GLY A 43 -6.60 -3.60 -9.65
N ALA A 44 -6.27 -4.33 -8.58
CA ALA A 44 -7.25 -4.99 -7.73
C ALA A 44 -8.18 -4.01 -6.99
N GLN A 45 -7.83 -2.73 -6.90
CA GLN A 45 -8.63 -1.70 -6.27
C GLN A 45 -9.88 -1.31 -7.06
N ALA A 46 -10.03 -1.69 -8.33
CA ALA A 46 -11.13 -1.25 -9.18
C ALA A 46 -12.52 -1.42 -8.52
N GLY A 47 -13.20 -0.31 -8.23
CA GLY A 47 -14.52 -0.28 -7.57
C GLY A 47 -14.49 -0.43 -6.03
N LEU A 48 -13.31 -0.41 -5.41
CA LEU A 48 -13.09 -0.56 -3.97
C LEU A 48 -12.30 0.63 -3.39
N SER A 49 -12.31 0.74 -2.07
CA SER A 49 -11.39 1.64 -1.35
C SER A 49 -10.00 1.02 -1.20
N TRP A 50 -8.93 1.83 -1.26
CA TRP A 50 -7.56 1.33 -1.09
C TRP A 50 -7.33 0.62 0.26
N ILE A 51 -7.96 1.09 1.34
CA ILE A 51 -7.86 0.44 2.65
C ILE A 51 -8.39 -1.01 2.63
N THR A 52 -9.32 -1.35 1.73
CA THR A 52 -9.77 -2.73 1.50
C THR A 52 -8.63 -3.59 0.97
N ILE A 53 -7.85 -3.07 0.02
CA ILE A 53 -6.70 -3.76 -0.58
C ILE A 53 -5.56 -3.85 0.43
N LEU A 54 -5.25 -2.76 1.11
CA LEU A 54 -4.16 -2.69 2.10
C LEU A 54 -4.35 -3.71 3.23
N ARG A 55 -5.58 -3.87 3.74
CA ARG A 55 -5.92 -4.90 4.75
C ARG A 55 -5.79 -6.34 4.22
N LYS A 56 -5.87 -6.54 2.90
CA LYS A 56 -5.73 -7.84 2.23
C LYS A 56 -4.33 -8.10 1.68
N ARG A 57 -3.43 -7.12 1.73
CA ARG A 57 -2.09 -7.17 1.10
C ARG A 57 -1.31 -8.43 1.43
N GLU A 58 -1.35 -8.87 2.69
CA GLU A 58 -0.65 -10.08 3.10
C GLU A 58 -1.30 -11.37 2.55
N ALA A 59 -2.63 -11.40 2.45
CA ALA A 59 -3.33 -12.50 1.78
C ALA A 59 -3.01 -12.54 0.28
N TYR A 60 -2.88 -11.38 -0.37
CA TYR A 60 -2.40 -11.31 -1.76
C TYR A 60 -0.98 -11.85 -1.89
N ARG A 61 -0.04 -11.44 -1.03
CA ARG A 61 1.33 -12.00 -1.06
C ARG A 61 1.34 -13.52 -0.93
N GLN A 62 0.52 -14.09 -0.05
CA GLN A 62 0.41 -15.54 0.08
C GLN A 62 -0.17 -16.19 -1.18
N ALA A 63 -1.23 -15.60 -1.75
CA ALA A 63 -1.91 -16.15 -2.92
C ALA A 63 -1.10 -16.03 -4.23
N PHE A 64 -0.24 -15.02 -4.34
CA PHE A 64 0.53 -14.70 -5.55
C PHE A 64 2.03 -14.95 -5.39
N ALA A 65 2.44 -15.95 -4.60
CA ALA A 65 3.84 -16.34 -4.43
C ALA A 65 4.79 -15.17 -4.09
N ALA A 66 4.35 -14.28 -3.20
CA ALA A 66 5.02 -13.03 -2.81
C ALA A 66 5.27 -12.06 -3.97
N PHE A 67 4.49 -12.15 -5.04
CA PHE A 67 4.64 -11.38 -6.28
C PHE A 67 5.97 -11.64 -7.01
N ASP A 68 6.55 -12.81 -6.83
CA ASP A 68 7.65 -13.28 -7.67
C ASP A 68 7.13 -13.56 -9.09
N ALA A 69 7.54 -12.74 -10.05
CA ALA A 69 7.03 -12.80 -11.43
C ALA A 69 7.47 -14.06 -12.21
N GLU A 70 8.45 -14.81 -11.70
CA GLU A 70 8.94 -16.05 -12.33
C GLU A 70 8.21 -17.31 -11.84
N ARG A 71 7.31 -17.20 -10.85
CA ARG A 71 6.60 -18.32 -10.21
C ARG A 71 5.12 -18.37 -10.55
#